data_AF-A0A1Q3V763-F1
#
_entry.id   AF-A0A1Q3V763-F1
#
_cell.length_a   1.000
_cell.length_b   1.000
_cell.length_c   1.000
_cell.angle_alpha   90.00
_cell.angle_beta   90.00
_cell.angle_gamma   90.00
#
_symmetry.space_group_name_H-M   'P 1'
#
loop_
_entity.id
_entity.type
_entity.pdbx_description
1 polymer ?
#
loop_
_entity_poly.entity_id
_entity_poly.type
_entity_poly.pdbx_seq_one_letter_code
_entity_poly.pdbx_strand_id
1 'polypeptide(L)'
;MTAPQGSTSATRAPAPDEAARVRLGAHPATPPETLRALAADGSAMVRATVAMNPATPPEVDHALARDGDERVRVLLARKLGSLLPALQGDATLRDHAVGALLKLAEDAALRVRAALAEELKELADAPHALILRLAQDAEVMVSTPILRFSPQLTTQDLLALLAERPSAAAEAAIAGRAAIAPEVCDAIATRAGADAIRVLLCNQSAQIREATLDGLIARAVDHVPWHAPLVQRPHLPPRAALALSEIVATQLLETLAARADLDVTMATELQARLARRLARHGAPGDGPGGGTVADRSGDAPPHAADGDRAGGNGGGPAEVPACNPVRQSPEKVEQAPSTVVSGLRGGTPAAQQTTRSSGDSPGPAAAPDGLSETALLAAIQRGDRTAVATMLATAAAVPAAVVHRAATLRSGKALVSLAWRAGFSGQAAIGLQLLLGRLAPADVLRPLKGGGFPLTPEEMRWQLDFLAAPARP
;
A
#
# COMPACT_ATOMS: atom_id res chain seq x y z
N MET A 1 -25.71 67.19 44.85
CA MET A 1 -25.46 66.52 43.56
C MET A 1 -24.14 65.78 43.69
N THR A 2 -24.19 64.49 44.02
CA THR A 2 -22.99 63.65 44.14
C THR A 2 -23.34 62.31 43.51
N ALA A 3 -22.80 62.05 42.32
CA ALA A 3 -23.01 60.81 41.59
C ALA A 3 -22.13 59.70 42.18
N PRO A 4 -22.62 58.45 42.32
CA PRO A 4 -21.76 57.33 42.64
C PRO A 4 -21.11 56.78 41.37
N GLN A 5 -19.78 56.69 41.39
CA GLN A 5 -18.96 55.96 40.42
C GLN A 5 -19.15 54.46 40.66
N GLY A 6 -19.98 53.81 39.84
CA GLY A 6 -20.11 52.36 39.79
C GLY A 6 -19.08 51.79 38.81
N SER A 7 -17.91 51.42 39.32
CA SER A 7 -16.93 50.61 38.60
C SER A 7 -17.50 49.21 38.38
N THR A 8 -18.10 48.94 37.23
CA THR A 8 -18.44 47.59 36.79
C THR A 8 -17.15 46.85 36.44
N SER A 9 -16.56 46.18 37.43
CA SER A 9 -15.60 45.12 37.20
C SER A 9 -16.31 43.99 36.43
N ALA A 10 -16.22 44.03 35.10
CA ALA A 10 -16.60 42.91 34.25
C ALA A 10 -15.68 41.74 34.58
N THR A 11 -16.13 40.86 35.49
CA THR A 11 -15.51 39.56 35.72
C THR A 11 -15.61 38.78 34.42
N ARG A 12 -14.57 38.88 33.59
CA ARG A 12 -14.39 38.06 32.39
C ARG A 12 -14.41 36.61 32.85
N ALA A 13 -15.45 35.87 32.47
CA ALA A 13 -15.55 34.45 32.73
C ALA A 13 -14.21 33.78 32.33
N PRO A 14 -13.69 32.84 33.14
CA PRO A 14 -12.46 32.14 32.80
C PRO A 14 -12.60 31.55 31.40
N ALA A 15 -11.55 31.70 30.59
CA ALA A 15 -11.56 31.15 29.23
C ALA A 15 -11.94 29.66 29.33
N PRO A 16 -12.89 29.19 28.49
CA PRO A 16 -13.32 27.80 28.53
C PRO A 16 -12.10 26.89 28.45
N ASP A 17 -12.08 25.82 29.24
CA ASP A 17 -10.99 24.84 29.22
C ASP A 17 -10.79 24.27 27.80
N GLU A 18 -9.60 23.75 27.50
CA GLU A 18 -9.29 23.24 26.16
C GLU A 18 -10.31 22.19 25.71
N ALA A 19 -10.77 21.34 26.63
CA ALA A 19 -11.79 20.33 26.37
C ALA A 19 -13.13 20.95 25.93
N ALA A 20 -13.59 22.05 26.53
CA ALA A 20 -14.79 22.76 26.09
C ALA A 20 -14.61 23.38 24.71
N ARG A 21 -13.44 23.95 24.42
CA ARG A 21 -13.14 24.52 23.09
C ARG A 21 -13.09 23.44 22.02
N VAL A 22 -12.50 22.28 22.33
CA VAL A 22 -12.52 21.08 21.47
C VAL A 22 -13.94 20.62 21.19
N ARG A 23 -14.79 20.48 22.23
CA ARG A 23 -16.21 20.11 22.07
C ARG A 23 -16.96 21.11 21.21
N LEU A 24 -16.73 22.39 21.42
CA LEU A 24 -17.36 23.47 20.64
C LEU A 24 -16.91 23.43 19.18
N GLY A 25 -15.62 23.23 18.92
CA GLY A 25 -15.10 23.10 17.56
C GLY A 25 -15.65 21.86 16.83
N ALA A 26 -15.88 20.75 17.54
CA ALA A 26 -16.39 19.51 16.94
C ALA A 26 -17.91 19.47 16.74
N HIS A 27 -18.67 20.38 17.37
CA HIS A 27 -20.13 20.31 17.38
C HIS A 27 -20.73 20.82 16.05
N PRO A 28 -21.60 20.04 15.35
CA PRO A 28 -22.08 20.39 14.01
C PRO A 28 -22.92 21.67 13.93
N ALA A 29 -23.57 22.07 15.02
CA ALA A 29 -24.39 23.28 15.08
C ALA A 29 -23.64 24.51 15.66
N THR A 30 -22.32 24.45 15.75
CA THR A 30 -21.54 25.57 16.27
C THR A 30 -21.64 26.77 15.32
N PRO A 31 -21.98 27.98 15.82
CA PRO A 31 -22.12 29.16 14.98
C PRO A 31 -20.83 29.49 14.19
N PRO A 32 -20.95 30.00 12.96
CA PRO A 32 -19.79 30.40 12.13
C PRO A 32 -18.81 31.33 12.84
N GLU A 33 -19.30 32.33 13.58
CA GLU A 33 -18.47 33.28 14.33
C GLU A 33 -17.59 32.58 15.37
N THR A 34 -18.15 31.58 16.06
CA THR A 34 -17.44 30.77 17.04
C THR A 34 -16.38 29.90 16.38
N LEU A 35 -16.70 29.27 15.25
CA LEU A 35 -15.73 28.49 14.47
C LEU A 35 -14.58 29.36 13.96
N ARG A 36 -14.88 30.60 13.54
CA ARG A 36 -13.87 31.57 13.11
C ARG A 36 -12.93 31.97 14.25
N ALA A 37 -13.46 32.16 15.46
CA ALA A 37 -12.64 32.42 16.64
C ALA A 37 -11.77 31.21 17.03
N LEU A 38 -12.32 30.00 16.99
CA LEU A 38 -11.60 28.76 17.32
C LEU A 38 -10.55 28.39 16.26
N ALA A 39 -10.71 28.82 15.01
CA ALA A 39 -9.70 28.61 13.97
C ALA A 39 -8.38 29.35 14.23
N ALA A 40 -8.38 30.37 15.10
CA ALA A 40 -7.17 31.07 15.54
C ALA A 40 -6.70 30.62 16.93
N ASP A 41 -7.24 29.53 17.49
CA ASP A 41 -6.87 29.04 18.82
C ASP A 41 -5.40 28.60 18.87
N GLY A 42 -4.74 28.84 20.01
CA GLY A 42 -3.35 28.44 20.21
C GLY A 42 -3.15 26.92 20.20
N SER A 43 -4.16 26.14 20.59
CA SER A 43 -4.10 24.68 20.54
C SER A 43 -4.39 24.16 19.14
N ALA A 44 -3.41 23.43 18.57
CA ALA A 44 -3.59 22.72 17.31
C ALA A 44 -4.73 21.69 17.38
N MET A 45 -5.02 21.13 18.56
CA MET A 45 -6.13 20.20 18.76
C MET A 45 -7.49 20.89 18.55
N VAL A 46 -7.65 22.11 19.05
CA VAL A 46 -8.88 22.89 18.84
C VAL A 46 -9.02 23.27 17.36
N ARG A 47 -7.96 23.74 16.71
CA ARG A 47 -8.00 24.06 15.28
C ARG A 47 -8.30 22.82 14.42
N ALA A 48 -7.78 21.66 14.82
CA ALA A 48 -8.06 20.38 14.19
C ALA A 48 -9.55 19.99 14.27
N THR A 49 -10.23 20.27 15.40
CA THR A 49 -11.68 20.00 15.48
C THR A 49 -12.49 20.92 14.59
N VAL A 50 -12.07 22.18 14.44
CA VAL A 50 -12.67 23.11 13.47
C VAL A 50 -12.46 22.61 12.04
N ALA A 51 -11.26 22.14 11.70
CA ALA A 51 -10.95 21.59 10.37
C ALA A 51 -11.79 20.35 10.01
N MET A 52 -12.25 19.59 11.00
CA MET A 52 -13.14 18.44 10.80
C MET A 52 -14.63 18.80 10.79
N ASN A 53 -15.00 20.01 11.19
CA ASN A 53 -16.40 20.36 11.35
C ASN A 53 -17.06 20.65 9.99
N PRO A 54 -18.16 19.96 9.63
CA PRO A 54 -18.85 20.17 8.36
C PRO A 54 -19.45 21.57 8.22
N ALA A 55 -19.76 22.26 9.33
CA ALA A 55 -20.30 23.61 9.34
C ALA A 55 -19.23 24.71 9.27
N THR A 56 -17.94 24.35 9.16
CA THR A 56 -16.86 25.33 9.05
C THR A 56 -17.01 26.15 7.76
N PRO A 57 -17.06 27.49 7.87
CA PRO A 57 -17.23 28.35 6.70
C PRO A 57 -16.07 28.23 5.70
N PRO A 58 -16.33 28.46 4.39
CA PRO A 58 -15.31 28.33 3.36
C PRO A 58 -14.07 29.21 3.57
N GLU A 59 -14.24 30.43 4.10
CA GLU A 59 -13.13 31.33 4.41
C GLU A 59 -12.24 30.80 5.53
N VAL A 60 -12.81 30.04 6.47
CA VAL A 60 -12.08 29.40 7.57
C VAL A 60 -11.34 28.16 7.03
N ASP A 61 -11.97 27.34 6.20
CA ASP A 61 -11.30 26.23 5.52
C ASP A 61 -10.08 26.72 4.72
N HIS A 62 -10.20 27.86 4.02
CA HIS A 62 -9.09 28.49 3.30
C HIS A 62 -7.95 28.96 4.18
N ALA A 63 -8.24 29.41 5.40
CA ALA A 63 -7.22 29.78 6.38
C ALA A 63 -6.53 28.52 6.93
N LEU A 64 -7.31 27.51 7.31
CA LEU A 64 -6.81 26.24 7.84
C LEU A 64 -6.01 25.42 6.81
N ALA A 65 -6.25 25.63 5.51
CA ALA A 65 -5.42 25.06 4.45
C ALA A 65 -3.95 25.54 4.50
N ARG A 66 -3.66 26.61 5.23
CA ARG A 66 -2.32 27.15 5.46
C ARG A 66 -1.92 27.11 6.94
N ASP A 67 -2.62 26.31 7.76
CA ASP A 67 -2.31 26.17 9.19
C ASP A 67 -0.86 25.74 9.39
N GLY A 68 -0.22 26.14 10.49
CA GLY A 68 1.15 25.72 10.80
C GLY A 68 1.29 24.22 11.11
N ASP A 69 0.23 23.59 11.64
CA ASP A 69 0.25 22.18 12.04
C ASP A 69 -0.23 21.26 10.90
N GLU A 70 0.61 20.29 10.50
CA GLU A 70 0.29 19.34 9.43
C GLU A 70 -0.98 18.52 9.71
N ARG A 71 -1.30 18.24 10.98
CA ARG A 71 -2.46 17.43 11.37
C ARG A 71 -3.76 18.15 11.07
N VAL A 72 -3.80 19.47 11.28
CA VAL A 72 -4.95 20.31 10.93
C VAL A 72 -5.21 20.24 9.43
N ARG A 73 -4.14 20.38 8.62
CA ARG A 73 -4.22 20.34 7.15
C ARG A 73 -4.62 18.96 6.62
N VAL A 74 -4.13 17.87 7.23
CA VAL A 74 -4.56 16.49 6.90
C VAL A 74 -6.05 16.30 7.18
N LEU A 75 -6.54 16.76 8.32
CA LEU A 75 -7.96 16.60 8.69
C LEU A 75 -8.87 17.45 7.78
N LEU A 76 -8.43 18.64 7.41
CA LEU A 76 -9.12 19.48 6.43
C LEU A 76 -9.18 18.79 5.05
N ALA A 77 -8.07 18.21 4.58
CA ALA A 77 -8.02 17.47 3.32
C ALA A 77 -9.07 16.35 3.27
N ARG A 78 -9.20 15.58 4.36
CA ARG A 78 -10.20 14.51 4.49
C ARG A 78 -11.63 15.04 4.52
N LYS A 79 -11.89 16.10 5.29
CA LYS A 79 -13.20 16.75 5.31
C LYS A 79 -13.59 17.20 3.90
N LEU A 80 -12.75 17.99 3.25
CA LEU A 80 -13.07 18.57 1.95
C LEU A 80 -13.18 17.52 0.84
N GLY A 81 -12.31 16.50 0.84
CA GLY A 81 -12.39 15.38 -0.11
C GLY A 81 -13.69 14.59 0.02
N SER A 82 -14.09 14.26 1.25
CA SER A 82 -15.34 13.53 1.51
C SER A 82 -16.61 14.35 1.25
N LEU A 83 -16.56 15.68 1.39
CA LEU A 83 -17.71 16.56 1.12
C LEU A 83 -17.90 16.87 -0.37
N LEU A 84 -16.87 16.72 -1.21
CA LEU A 84 -16.90 17.14 -2.60
C LEU A 84 -18.11 16.60 -3.41
N PRO A 85 -18.50 15.31 -3.28
CA PRO A 85 -19.67 14.78 -3.97
C PRO A 85 -21.00 15.41 -3.49
N ALA A 86 -21.09 15.82 -2.22
CA ALA A 86 -22.30 16.44 -1.66
C ALA A 86 -22.49 17.89 -2.12
N LEU A 87 -21.43 18.55 -2.61
CA LEU A 87 -21.44 19.95 -3.04
C LEU A 87 -21.85 20.15 -4.51
N GLN A 88 -22.32 19.12 -5.22
CA GLN A 88 -22.69 19.26 -6.64
C GLN A 88 -23.80 20.31 -6.89
N GLY A 89 -24.69 20.54 -5.92
CA GLY A 89 -25.77 21.51 -6.04
C GLY A 89 -25.37 22.97 -5.76
N ASP A 90 -24.19 23.20 -5.19
CA ASP A 90 -23.71 24.54 -4.82
C ASP A 90 -22.33 24.80 -5.45
N ALA A 91 -22.35 25.38 -6.65
CA ALA A 91 -21.14 25.70 -7.40
C ALA A 91 -20.19 26.59 -6.61
N THR A 92 -20.72 27.55 -5.84
CA THR A 92 -19.87 28.48 -5.08
C THR A 92 -19.13 27.76 -3.96
N LEU A 93 -19.83 26.96 -3.15
CA LEU A 93 -19.18 26.19 -2.09
C LEU A 93 -18.21 25.15 -2.64
N ARG A 94 -18.56 24.52 -3.78
CA ARG A 94 -17.69 23.59 -4.48
C ARG A 94 -16.41 24.28 -4.94
N ASP A 95 -16.49 25.44 -5.56
CA ASP A 95 -15.32 26.20 -6.02
C ASP A 95 -14.40 26.58 -4.86
N HIS A 96 -14.96 26.97 -3.72
CA HIS A 96 -14.18 27.23 -2.51
C HIS A 96 -13.50 25.97 -1.99
N ALA A 97 -14.20 24.84 -1.91
CA ALA A 97 -13.63 23.57 -1.47
C ALA A 97 -12.50 23.11 -2.41
N VAL A 98 -12.70 23.19 -3.72
CA VAL A 98 -11.68 22.88 -4.74
C VAL A 98 -10.47 23.81 -4.61
N GLY A 99 -10.69 25.11 -4.40
CA GLY A 99 -9.62 26.08 -4.20
C GLY A 99 -8.76 25.80 -2.96
N ALA A 100 -9.37 25.30 -1.88
CA ALA A 100 -8.64 24.85 -0.70
C ALA A 100 -7.91 23.51 -0.94
N LEU A 101 -8.54 22.54 -1.60
CA LEU A 101 -7.92 21.25 -1.95
C LEU A 101 -6.72 21.42 -2.89
N LEU A 102 -6.78 22.33 -3.87
CA LEU A 102 -5.65 22.63 -4.76
C LEU A 102 -4.45 23.17 -3.99
N LYS A 103 -4.66 24.02 -2.98
CA LYS A 103 -3.58 24.50 -2.10
C LYS A 103 -2.96 23.37 -1.29
N LEU A 104 -3.80 22.48 -0.75
CA LEU A 104 -3.34 21.32 0.01
C LEU A 104 -2.61 20.29 -0.88
N ALA A 105 -2.91 20.26 -2.19
CA ALA A 105 -2.19 19.41 -3.15
C ALA A 105 -0.78 19.92 -3.45
N GLU A 106 -0.53 21.21 -3.25
CA GLU A 106 0.80 21.84 -3.36
C GLU A 106 1.51 21.93 -2.00
N ASP A 107 0.97 21.30 -0.95
CA ASP A 107 1.54 21.35 0.40
C ASP A 107 2.93 20.71 0.45
N ALA A 108 3.85 21.30 1.22
CA ALA A 108 5.19 20.74 1.40
C ALA A 108 5.16 19.37 2.13
N ALA A 109 4.19 19.14 3.01
CA ALA A 109 4.09 17.93 3.81
C ALA A 109 3.49 16.77 3.01
N LEU A 110 4.30 15.71 2.82
CA LEU A 110 3.89 14.47 2.14
C LEU A 110 2.59 13.89 2.71
N ARG A 111 2.41 13.92 4.03
CA ARG A 111 1.21 13.38 4.69
C ARG A 111 -0.08 14.07 4.26
N VAL A 112 -0.04 15.38 3.99
CA VAL A 112 -1.20 16.16 3.53
C VAL A 112 -1.57 15.74 2.10
N ARG A 113 -0.60 15.72 1.20
CA ARG A 113 -0.80 15.30 -0.20
C ARG A 113 -1.23 13.84 -0.31
N ALA A 114 -0.67 12.95 0.50
CA ALA A 114 -1.07 11.54 0.55
C ALA A 114 -2.49 11.36 1.11
N ALA A 115 -2.90 12.18 2.09
CA ALA A 115 -4.28 12.17 2.57
C ALA A 115 -5.25 12.62 1.47
N LEU A 116 -4.92 13.64 0.68
CA LEU A 116 -5.71 14.01 -0.49
C LEU A 116 -5.80 12.89 -1.51
N ALA A 117 -4.67 12.27 -1.87
CA ALA A 117 -4.65 11.18 -2.82
C ALA A 117 -5.55 10.02 -2.38
N GLU A 118 -5.50 9.66 -1.09
CA GLU A 118 -6.31 8.57 -0.55
C GLU A 118 -7.82 8.86 -0.60
N GLU A 119 -8.23 10.11 -0.37
CA GLU A 119 -9.65 10.51 -0.37
C GLU A 119 -10.20 10.70 -1.78
N LEU A 120 -9.37 11.11 -2.74
CA LEU A 120 -9.80 11.47 -4.09
C LEU A 120 -9.63 10.34 -5.11
N LYS A 121 -8.86 9.29 -4.81
CA LYS A 121 -8.49 8.23 -5.77
C LYS A 121 -9.64 7.46 -6.41
N GLU A 122 -10.83 7.45 -5.83
CA GLU A 122 -12.00 6.71 -6.36
C GLU A 122 -13.16 7.65 -6.76
N LEU A 123 -12.99 8.95 -6.57
CA LEU A 123 -14.08 9.91 -6.81
C LEU A 123 -14.27 10.19 -8.31
N ALA A 124 -15.46 9.85 -8.81
CA ALA A 124 -15.86 10.06 -10.20
C ALA A 124 -16.11 11.53 -10.57
N ASP A 125 -16.25 12.42 -9.59
CA ASP A 125 -16.48 13.85 -9.83
C ASP A 125 -15.34 14.72 -9.29
N ALA A 126 -14.16 14.13 -9.05
CA ALA A 126 -13.00 14.88 -8.62
C ALA A 126 -12.55 15.87 -9.72
N PRO A 127 -12.05 17.07 -9.37
CA PRO A 127 -11.61 18.04 -10.36
C PRO A 127 -10.40 17.48 -11.11
N HIS A 128 -10.51 17.40 -12.44
CA HIS A 128 -9.50 16.77 -13.27
C HIS A 128 -8.09 17.37 -13.06
N ALA A 129 -7.98 18.70 -12.95
CA ALA A 129 -6.71 19.39 -12.69
C ALA A 129 -6.05 18.97 -11.36
N LEU A 130 -6.85 18.69 -10.32
CA LEU A 130 -6.37 18.23 -9.03
C LEU A 130 -5.86 16.78 -9.11
N ILE A 131 -6.60 15.92 -9.82
CA ILE A 131 -6.21 14.52 -10.06
C ILE A 131 -4.90 14.46 -10.85
N LEU A 132 -4.76 15.22 -11.94
CA LEU A 132 -3.52 15.28 -12.72
C LEU A 132 -2.33 15.74 -11.86
N ARG A 133 -2.53 16.75 -11.01
CA ARG A 133 -1.47 17.25 -10.13
C ARG A 133 -0.96 16.17 -9.17
N LEU A 134 -1.88 15.43 -8.53
CA LEU A 134 -1.51 14.35 -7.62
C LEU A 134 -0.91 13.15 -8.36
N ALA A 135 -1.36 12.88 -9.59
CA ALA A 135 -0.79 11.83 -10.45
C ALA A 135 0.67 12.13 -10.85
N GLN A 136 1.00 13.41 -11.01
CA GLN A 136 2.34 13.91 -11.33
C GLN A 136 3.24 14.08 -10.10
N ASP A 137 2.74 13.80 -8.89
CA ASP A 137 3.54 13.93 -7.68
C ASP A 137 4.74 12.98 -7.70
N ALA A 138 5.92 13.52 -7.38
CA ALA A 138 7.17 12.77 -7.34
C ALA A 138 7.14 11.64 -6.29
N GLU A 139 6.34 11.81 -5.23
CA GLU A 139 6.23 10.86 -4.14
C GLU A 139 5.25 9.73 -4.49
N VAL A 140 5.75 8.50 -4.46
CA VAL A 140 4.99 7.27 -4.79
C VAL A 140 3.73 7.13 -3.93
N MET A 141 3.80 7.53 -2.65
CA MET A 141 2.68 7.48 -1.72
C MET A 141 1.51 8.38 -2.12
N VAL A 142 1.74 9.36 -3.01
CA VAL A 142 0.72 10.30 -3.50
C VAL A 142 0.24 9.90 -4.90
N SER A 143 1.17 9.63 -5.82
CA SER A 143 0.83 9.37 -7.22
C SER A 143 0.26 7.97 -7.45
N THR A 144 0.76 6.93 -6.76
CA THR A 144 0.33 5.55 -7.01
C THR A 144 -1.16 5.32 -6.79
N PRO A 145 -1.80 5.77 -5.68
CA PRO A 145 -3.25 5.61 -5.50
C PRO A 145 -4.05 6.25 -6.64
N ILE A 146 -3.65 7.45 -7.08
CA ILE A 146 -4.33 8.17 -8.15
C ILE A 146 -4.17 7.46 -9.49
N LEU A 147 -2.93 7.13 -9.88
CA LEU A 147 -2.64 6.43 -11.14
C LEU A 147 -3.37 5.09 -11.22
N ARG A 148 -3.46 4.38 -10.08
CA ARG A 148 -4.03 3.04 -9.98
C ARG A 148 -5.55 3.02 -10.03
N PHE A 149 -6.22 3.97 -9.37
CA PHE A 149 -7.66 3.87 -9.09
C PHE A 149 -8.51 5.01 -9.69
N SER A 150 -7.92 6.17 -10.03
CA SER A 150 -8.71 7.36 -10.36
C SER A 150 -9.50 7.21 -11.66
N PRO A 151 -10.84 7.27 -11.63
CA PRO A 151 -11.65 7.20 -12.85
C PRO A 151 -11.49 8.43 -13.74
N GLN A 152 -10.91 9.53 -13.22
CA GLN A 152 -10.76 10.81 -13.92
C GLN A 152 -9.55 10.88 -14.86
N LEU A 153 -8.65 9.89 -14.83
CA LEU A 153 -7.51 9.83 -15.75
C LEU A 153 -7.95 9.18 -17.08
N THR A 154 -7.90 9.96 -18.16
CA THR A 154 -8.21 9.48 -19.50
C THR A 154 -7.04 8.70 -20.10
N THR A 155 -7.31 7.96 -21.18
CA THR A 155 -6.26 7.30 -21.97
C THR A 155 -5.16 8.27 -22.39
N GLN A 156 -5.53 9.49 -22.80
CA GLN A 156 -4.57 10.52 -23.23
C GLN A 156 -3.67 10.97 -22.07
N ASP A 157 -4.24 11.13 -20.87
CA ASP A 157 -3.46 11.52 -19.68
C ASP A 157 -2.46 10.44 -19.29
N LEU A 158 -2.88 9.18 -19.30
CA LEU A 158 -1.99 8.05 -18.99
C LEU A 158 -0.84 7.94 -20.01
N LEU A 159 -1.13 8.17 -21.30
CA LEU A 159 -0.09 8.21 -22.33
C LEU A 159 0.87 9.38 -22.14
N ALA A 160 0.37 10.57 -21.79
CA ALA A 160 1.19 11.74 -21.49
C ALA A 160 2.09 11.51 -20.26
N LEU A 161 1.54 10.96 -19.18
CA LEU A 161 2.28 10.62 -17.97
C LEU A 161 3.38 9.58 -18.25
N LEU A 162 3.10 8.57 -19.06
CA LEU A 162 4.13 7.63 -19.52
C LEU A 162 5.16 8.32 -20.43
N ALA A 163 4.78 9.30 -21.26
CA ALA A 163 5.69 10.09 -22.10
C ALA A 163 6.78 10.76 -21.28
N GLU A 164 6.42 11.30 -20.11
CA GLU A 164 7.31 12.01 -19.18
C GLU A 164 8.32 11.12 -18.43
N ARG A 165 8.34 9.79 -18.68
CA ARG A 165 9.21 8.80 -18.00
C ARG A 165 9.05 8.83 -16.48
N PRO A 166 7.89 8.38 -15.97
CA PRO A 166 7.60 8.43 -14.56
C PRO A 166 8.41 7.38 -13.79
N SER A 167 8.33 7.37 -12.46
CA SER A 167 9.03 6.38 -11.65
C SER A 167 8.55 4.95 -11.96
N ALA A 168 9.40 3.94 -11.72
CA ALA A 168 9.02 2.53 -11.92
C ALA A 168 7.75 2.13 -11.14
N ALA A 169 7.52 2.74 -9.97
CA ALA A 169 6.30 2.53 -9.19
C ALA A 169 5.06 3.14 -9.87
N ALA A 170 5.19 4.31 -10.48
CA ALA A 170 4.12 4.93 -11.26
C ALA A 170 3.78 4.12 -12.52
N GLU A 171 4.79 3.62 -13.24
CA GLU A 171 4.56 2.72 -14.39
C GLU A 171 3.80 1.45 -13.97
N ALA A 172 4.22 0.82 -12.86
CA ALA A 172 3.55 -0.34 -12.31
C ALA A 172 2.12 -0.03 -11.83
N ALA A 173 1.88 1.16 -11.28
CA ALA A 173 0.55 1.62 -10.88
C ALA A 173 -0.39 1.72 -12.10
N ILE A 174 0.08 2.36 -13.19
CA ILE A 174 -0.68 2.46 -14.45
C ILE A 174 -0.91 1.06 -15.04
N ALA A 175 0.11 0.22 -15.12
CA ALA A 175 0.02 -1.14 -15.67
C ALA A 175 -1.00 -2.05 -14.98
N GLY A 176 -1.31 -1.76 -13.71
CA GLY A 176 -2.24 -2.56 -12.95
C GLY A 176 -3.64 -1.95 -12.80
N ARG A 177 -3.94 -0.83 -13.46
CA ARG A 177 -5.30 -0.24 -13.49
C ARG A 177 -6.40 -1.24 -13.90
N ALA A 178 -7.59 -0.97 -13.39
CA ALA A 178 -8.87 -1.38 -13.97
C ALA A 178 -8.96 -1.11 -15.48
N ALA A 179 -9.22 -2.10 -16.33
CA ALA A 179 -9.67 -1.91 -17.73
C ALA A 179 -8.79 -0.93 -18.55
N ILE A 180 -7.49 -1.22 -18.64
CA ILE A 180 -6.54 -0.38 -19.39
C ILE A 180 -6.75 -0.54 -20.89
N ALA A 181 -6.76 0.60 -21.60
CA ALA A 181 -6.89 0.65 -23.05
C ALA A 181 -5.67 0.04 -23.77
N PRO A 182 -5.86 -0.62 -24.94
CA PRO A 182 -4.77 -1.25 -25.69
C PRO A 182 -3.58 -0.33 -26.00
N GLU A 183 -3.83 0.94 -26.29
CA GLU A 183 -2.79 1.92 -26.62
C GLU A 183 -1.84 2.17 -25.44
N VAL A 184 -2.38 2.16 -24.21
CA VAL A 184 -1.59 2.32 -22.99
C VAL A 184 -0.81 1.03 -22.70
N CYS A 185 -1.41 -0.14 -22.94
CA CYS A 185 -0.70 -1.42 -22.87
C CYS A 185 0.51 -1.44 -23.81
N ASP A 186 0.34 -0.99 -25.06
CA ASP A 186 1.40 -0.92 -26.07
C ASP A 186 2.52 0.05 -25.64
N ALA A 187 2.16 1.21 -25.08
CA ALA A 187 3.12 2.17 -24.54
C ALA A 187 3.93 1.60 -23.37
N ILE A 188 3.29 0.90 -22.44
CA ILE A 188 3.96 0.23 -21.30
C ILE A 188 4.88 -0.88 -21.81
N ALA A 189 4.39 -1.75 -22.69
CA ALA A 189 5.18 -2.85 -23.25
C ALA A 189 6.46 -2.36 -23.95
N THR A 190 6.38 -1.20 -24.60
CA THR A 190 7.50 -0.61 -25.35
C THR A 190 8.53 0.07 -24.45
N ARG A 191 8.08 0.79 -23.41
CA ARG A 191 8.93 1.77 -22.70
C ARG A 191 9.16 1.47 -21.23
N ALA A 192 8.25 0.73 -20.58
CA ALA A 192 8.27 0.57 -19.14
C ALA A 192 9.28 -0.48 -18.67
N GLY A 193 9.64 -0.39 -17.39
CA GLY A 193 10.54 -1.34 -16.73
C GLY A 193 9.95 -2.76 -16.63
N ALA A 194 10.83 -3.73 -16.36
CA ALA A 194 10.45 -5.14 -16.29
C ALA A 194 9.35 -5.45 -15.25
N ASP A 195 9.32 -4.70 -14.14
CA ASP A 195 8.28 -4.85 -13.10
C ASP A 195 6.91 -4.34 -13.55
N ALA A 196 6.86 -3.21 -14.27
CA ALA A 196 5.61 -2.69 -14.79
C ALA A 196 5.03 -3.63 -15.85
N ILE A 197 5.87 -4.18 -16.73
CA ILE A 197 5.46 -5.21 -17.70
C ILE A 197 4.97 -6.47 -16.98
N ARG A 198 5.66 -6.92 -15.93
CA ARG A 198 5.20 -8.04 -15.10
C ARG A 198 3.81 -7.78 -14.52
N VAL A 199 3.56 -6.59 -13.98
CA VAL A 199 2.24 -6.19 -13.46
C VAL A 199 1.19 -6.16 -14.57
N LEU A 200 1.51 -5.62 -15.75
CA LEU A 200 0.63 -5.61 -16.92
C LEU A 200 0.22 -7.04 -17.33
N LEU A 201 1.19 -7.96 -17.35
CA LEU A 201 0.94 -9.36 -17.71
C LEU A 201 0.08 -10.09 -16.68
N CYS A 202 0.22 -9.77 -15.39
CA CYS A 202 -0.66 -10.26 -14.32
C CYS A 202 -2.06 -9.62 -14.32
N ASN A 203 -2.25 -8.51 -15.04
CA ASN A 203 -3.51 -7.80 -15.07
C ASN A 203 -4.49 -8.46 -16.04
N GLN A 204 -5.45 -9.21 -15.50
CA GLN A 204 -6.45 -9.93 -16.29
C GLN A 204 -7.42 -9.00 -17.03
N SER A 205 -7.57 -7.75 -16.58
CA SER A 205 -8.43 -6.76 -17.23
C SER A 205 -7.73 -6.00 -18.36
N ALA A 206 -6.41 -6.17 -18.54
CA ALA A 206 -5.65 -5.46 -19.55
C ALA A 206 -5.93 -6.02 -20.95
N GLN A 207 -6.34 -5.14 -21.86
CA GLN A 207 -6.56 -5.46 -23.27
C GLN A 207 -5.25 -5.39 -24.03
N ILE A 208 -4.45 -6.46 -23.97
CA ILE A 208 -3.17 -6.55 -24.67
C ILE A 208 -3.41 -7.12 -26.08
N ARG A 209 -2.97 -6.39 -27.12
CA ARG A 209 -3.04 -6.86 -28.52
C ARG A 209 -2.09 -8.03 -28.75
N GLU A 210 -2.42 -8.91 -29.69
CA GLU A 210 -1.59 -10.08 -30.02
C GLU A 210 -0.16 -9.68 -30.44
N ALA A 211 -0.02 -8.68 -31.31
CA ALA A 211 1.28 -8.17 -31.75
C ALA A 211 2.17 -7.69 -30.58
N THR A 212 1.56 -7.06 -29.58
CA THR A 212 2.25 -6.58 -28.38
C THR A 212 2.68 -7.75 -27.49
N LEU A 213 1.81 -8.75 -27.34
CA LEU A 213 2.13 -9.97 -26.61
C LEU A 213 3.27 -10.74 -27.27
N ASP A 214 3.26 -10.88 -28.59
CA ASP A 214 4.34 -11.53 -29.35
C ASP A 214 5.68 -10.81 -29.15
N GLY A 215 5.66 -9.47 -29.17
CA GLY A 215 6.85 -8.66 -28.86
C GLY A 215 7.37 -8.87 -27.43
N LEU A 216 6.48 -9.03 -26.45
CA LEU A 216 6.87 -9.34 -25.07
C LEU A 216 7.43 -10.75 -24.93
N ILE A 217 6.90 -11.73 -25.66
CA ILE A 217 7.39 -13.11 -25.66
C ILE A 217 8.78 -13.21 -26.27
N ALA A 218 9.03 -12.50 -27.37
CA ALA A 218 10.37 -12.44 -27.98
C ALA A 218 11.44 -11.92 -27.01
N ARG A 219 11.05 -11.02 -26.09
CA ARG A 219 11.91 -10.46 -25.04
C ARG A 219 11.90 -11.28 -23.74
N ALA A 220 10.99 -12.24 -23.59
CA ALA A 220 10.82 -12.97 -22.33
C ALA A 220 12.03 -13.83 -21.96
N VAL A 221 12.90 -14.17 -22.93
CA VAL A 221 14.14 -14.95 -22.71
C VAL A 221 14.95 -14.38 -21.54
N ASP A 222 15.15 -13.06 -21.53
CA ASP A 222 15.99 -12.37 -20.55
C ASP A 222 15.22 -11.91 -19.30
N HIS A 223 13.93 -12.22 -19.23
CA HIS A 223 13.02 -11.72 -18.20
C HIS A 223 12.23 -12.84 -17.52
N VAL A 224 12.92 -13.63 -16.70
CA VAL A 224 12.36 -14.73 -15.89
C VAL A 224 11.05 -14.36 -15.16
N PRO A 225 10.88 -13.17 -14.55
CA PRO A 225 9.63 -12.81 -13.87
C PRO A 225 8.40 -12.74 -14.78
N TRP A 226 8.56 -12.69 -16.11
CA TRP A 226 7.44 -12.64 -17.07
C TRP A 226 6.89 -14.02 -17.41
N HIS A 227 7.67 -15.09 -17.21
CA HIS A 227 7.31 -16.44 -17.67
C HIS A 227 6.02 -16.94 -17.01
N ALA A 228 5.93 -16.85 -15.68
CA ALA A 228 4.75 -17.31 -14.96
C ALA A 228 3.47 -16.54 -15.36
N PRO A 229 3.46 -15.19 -15.40
CA PRO A 229 2.31 -14.43 -15.91
C PRO A 229 1.91 -14.78 -17.35
N LEU A 230 2.87 -14.99 -18.25
CA LEU A 230 2.60 -15.33 -19.65
C LEU A 230 1.93 -16.71 -19.79
N VAL A 231 2.41 -17.71 -19.05
CA VAL A 231 1.87 -19.07 -19.05
C VAL A 231 0.47 -19.13 -18.44
N GLN A 232 0.19 -18.31 -17.43
CA GLN A 232 -1.10 -18.29 -16.73
C GLN A 232 -2.21 -17.55 -17.50
N ARG A 233 -1.94 -16.98 -18.68
CA ARG A 233 -2.97 -16.27 -19.45
C ARG A 233 -3.99 -17.27 -20.05
N PRO A 234 -5.30 -16.95 -19.99
CA PRO A 234 -6.35 -17.85 -20.46
C PRO A 234 -6.35 -18.06 -21.99
N HIS A 235 -5.86 -17.08 -22.76
CA HIS A 235 -5.75 -17.15 -24.21
C HIS A 235 -4.29 -16.90 -24.62
N LEU A 236 -3.57 -17.99 -24.87
CA LEU A 236 -2.19 -17.97 -25.36
C LEU A 236 -2.14 -18.61 -26.75
N PRO A 237 -1.70 -17.88 -27.80
CA PRO A 237 -1.65 -18.46 -29.13
C PRO A 237 -0.65 -19.63 -29.20
N PRO A 238 -0.88 -20.65 -30.06
CA PRO A 238 -0.01 -21.85 -30.11
C PRO A 238 1.46 -21.53 -30.37
N ARG A 239 1.75 -20.52 -31.21
CA ARG A 239 3.12 -20.05 -31.48
C ARG A 239 3.78 -19.47 -30.23
N ALA A 240 3.05 -18.66 -29.48
CA ALA A 240 3.48 -18.11 -28.20
C ALA A 240 3.74 -19.21 -27.15
N ALA A 241 2.88 -20.23 -27.08
CA ALA A 241 3.06 -21.37 -26.19
C ALA A 241 4.33 -22.18 -26.53
N LEU A 242 4.59 -22.41 -27.82
CA LEU A 242 5.81 -23.08 -28.28
C LEU A 242 7.05 -22.26 -27.91
N ALA A 243 7.07 -20.96 -28.23
CA ALA A 243 8.17 -20.07 -27.89
C ALA A 243 8.45 -20.04 -26.38
N LEU A 244 7.41 -19.93 -25.54
CA LEU A 244 7.56 -19.97 -24.08
C LEU A 244 8.04 -21.33 -23.57
N SER A 245 7.57 -22.44 -24.16
CA SER A 245 8.03 -23.78 -23.78
C SER A 245 9.51 -23.98 -24.09
N GLU A 246 9.99 -23.38 -25.18
CA GLU A 246 11.39 -23.41 -25.57
C GLU A 246 12.24 -22.59 -24.61
N ILE A 247 11.80 -21.38 -24.25
CA ILE A 247 12.48 -20.51 -23.27
C ILE A 247 12.55 -21.19 -21.89
N VAL A 248 11.41 -21.62 -21.33
CA VAL A 248 11.34 -22.18 -19.97
C VAL A 248 12.15 -23.46 -19.86
N ALA A 249 12.06 -24.36 -20.83
CA ALA A 249 12.83 -25.60 -20.75
C ALA A 249 14.33 -25.38 -20.96
N THR A 250 14.76 -24.34 -21.68
CA THR A 250 16.19 -23.98 -21.78
C THR A 250 16.69 -23.45 -20.43
N GLN A 251 15.95 -22.52 -19.80
CA GLN A 251 16.29 -21.98 -18.47
C GLN A 251 16.34 -23.06 -17.37
N LEU A 252 15.37 -23.98 -17.36
CA LEU A 252 15.35 -25.08 -16.38
C LEU A 252 16.49 -26.08 -16.63
N LEU A 253 16.83 -26.36 -17.89
CA LEU A 253 17.98 -27.21 -18.22
C LEU A 253 19.31 -26.57 -17.81
N GLU A 254 19.48 -25.27 -18.02
CA GLU A 254 20.64 -24.51 -17.51
C GLU A 254 20.75 -24.59 -15.99
N THR A 255 19.64 -24.34 -15.29
CA THR A 255 19.58 -24.38 -13.83
C THR A 255 19.91 -25.78 -13.31
N LEU A 256 19.42 -26.83 -13.96
CA LEU A 256 19.74 -28.22 -13.63
C LEU A 256 21.21 -28.55 -13.92
N ALA A 257 21.73 -28.17 -15.09
CA ALA A 257 23.12 -28.43 -15.47
C ALA A 257 24.14 -27.70 -14.59
N ALA A 258 23.77 -26.57 -13.97
CA ALA A 258 24.61 -25.79 -13.06
C ALA A 258 24.68 -26.35 -11.62
N ARG A 259 23.97 -27.45 -11.34
CA ARG A 259 23.96 -28.08 -10.00
C ARG A 259 25.28 -28.77 -9.69
N ALA A 260 25.85 -28.46 -8.52
CA ALA A 260 27.10 -29.02 -8.04
C ALA A 260 26.97 -30.47 -7.50
N ASP A 261 25.75 -30.95 -7.27
CA ASP A 261 25.46 -32.28 -6.73
C ASP A 261 25.27 -33.36 -7.81
N LEU A 262 25.39 -33.02 -9.09
CA LEU A 262 25.27 -33.96 -10.19
C LEU A 262 26.58 -34.74 -10.43
N ASP A 263 26.46 -36.01 -10.80
CA ASP A 263 27.60 -36.77 -11.29
C ASP A 263 28.07 -36.21 -12.66
N VAL A 264 29.35 -36.47 -12.98
CA VAL A 264 30.00 -35.92 -14.18
C VAL A 264 29.30 -36.39 -15.48
N THR A 265 28.75 -37.60 -15.49
CA THR A 265 28.05 -38.18 -16.64
C THR A 265 26.68 -37.53 -16.91
N MET A 266 25.92 -37.24 -15.86
CA MET A 266 24.63 -36.55 -15.93
C MET A 266 24.83 -35.07 -16.24
N ALA A 267 25.83 -34.43 -15.65
CA ALA A 267 26.16 -33.03 -15.95
C ALA A 267 26.54 -32.85 -17.43
N THR A 268 27.38 -33.74 -17.98
CA THR A 268 27.76 -33.71 -19.40
C THR A 268 26.59 -34.00 -20.34
N GLU A 269 25.71 -34.95 -20.00
CA GLU A 269 24.49 -35.22 -20.79
C GLU A 269 23.51 -34.04 -20.77
N LEU A 270 23.31 -33.39 -19.62
CA LEU A 270 22.47 -32.19 -19.51
C LEU A 270 23.06 -31.01 -20.30
N GLN A 271 24.37 -30.80 -20.24
CA GLN A 271 25.07 -29.80 -21.05
C GLN A 271 24.95 -30.10 -22.56
N ALA A 272 25.08 -31.37 -22.98
CA ALA A 272 24.90 -31.76 -24.38
C ALA A 272 23.45 -31.57 -24.85
N ARG A 273 22.46 -31.80 -23.99
CA ARG A 273 21.05 -31.48 -24.28
C ARG A 273 20.82 -29.98 -24.41
N LEU A 274 21.40 -29.17 -23.52
CA LEU A 274 21.35 -27.72 -23.58
C LEU A 274 22.00 -27.19 -24.87
N ALA A 275 23.20 -27.65 -25.21
CA ALA A 275 23.93 -27.25 -26.41
C ALA A 275 23.16 -27.56 -27.70
N ARG A 276 22.59 -28.78 -27.81
CA ARG A 276 21.72 -29.16 -28.94
C ARG A 276 20.48 -28.26 -29.08
N ARG A 277 20.00 -27.71 -27.96
CA ARG A 277 18.82 -26.86 -27.90
C ARG A 277 19.14 -25.41 -28.29
N LEU A 278 20.21 -24.85 -27.74
CA LEU A 278 20.72 -23.52 -28.12
C LEU A 278 21.11 -23.46 -29.61
N ALA A 279 21.70 -24.53 -30.15
CA ALA A 279 22.04 -24.63 -31.57
C ALA A 279 20.81 -24.55 -32.50
N ARG A 280 19.64 -25.04 -32.06
CA ARG A 280 18.39 -24.92 -32.82
C ARG A 280 17.81 -23.50 -32.78
N HIS A 281 18.14 -22.72 -31.74
CA HIS A 281 17.69 -21.33 -31.56
C HIS A 281 18.59 -20.29 -32.25
N GLY A 282 19.86 -20.60 -32.50
CA GLY A 282 20.81 -19.70 -33.17
C GLY A 282 20.77 -19.73 -34.71
N ALA A 283 19.98 -20.61 -35.31
CA ALA A 283 19.84 -20.68 -36.77
C ALA A 283 18.84 -19.60 -37.26
N PRO A 284 19.23 -18.67 -38.16
CA PRO A 284 18.27 -17.72 -38.74
C PRO A 284 17.18 -18.48 -39.49
N GLY A 285 15.92 -18.15 -39.18
CA GLY A 285 14.77 -19.03 -39.39
C GLY A 285 14.38 -19.33 -40.84
N ASP A 286 14.09 -20.61 -41.08
CA ASP A 286 13.12 -21.03 -42.10
C ASP A 286 11.72 -20.96 -41.48
N GLY A 287 10.96 -19.92 -41.84
CA GLY A 287 9.52 -19.94 -41.67
C GLY A 287 8.88 -20.90 -42.69
N PRO A 288 7.86 -21.71 -42.34
CA PRO A 288 7.25 -22.62 -43.30
C PRO A 288 6.21 -21.83 -44.12
N GLY A 289 6.53 -21.53 -45.39
CA GLY A 289 5.55 -20.96 -46.32
C GLY A 289 6.15 -20.36 -47.58
N GLY A 290 6.33 -21.19 -48.62
CA GLY A 290 6.70 -20.72 -49.95
C GLY A 290 6.89 -21.90 -50.90
N GLY A 291 5.79 -22.34 -51.52
CA GLY A 291 5.79 -23.45 -52.46
C GLY A 291 6.70 -23.21 -53.67
N THR A 292 7.36 -24.29 -54.06
CA THR A 292 8.03 -24.52 -55.34
C THR A 292 7.23 -24.02 -56.54
N VAL A 293 7.83 -23.14 -57.35
CA VAL A 293 7.61 -23.11 -58.80
C VAL A 293 8.97 -23.06 -59.48
N ALA A 294 9.18 -24.02 -60.37
CA ALA A 294 10.39 -24.21 -61.14
C ALA A 294 10.53 -23.19 -62.29
N ASP A 295 11.78 -22.78 -62.49
CA ASP A 295 12.51 -22.62 -63.76
C ASP A 295 11.97 -21.66 -64.85
N ARG A 296 12.81 -20.68 -65.21
CA ARG A 296 13.39 -20.53 -66.56
C ARG A 296 14.50 -19.48 -66.60
N SER A 297 15.73 -20.00 -66.73
CA SER A 297 16.84 -19.56 -67.60
C SER A 297 16.80 -18.19 -68.30
N GLY A 298 17.92 -17.44 -68.24
CA GLY A 298 18.33 -16.56 -69.35
C GLY A 298 19.21 -15.34 -69.00
N ASP A 299 20.52 -15.49 -69.26
CA ASP A 299 21.53 -14.48 -69.62
C ASP A 299 22.15 -13.48 -68.60
N ALA A 300 23.49 -13.47 -68.67
CA ALA A 300 24.46 -12.54 -68.06
C ALA A 300 24.97 -11.55 -69.16
N PRO A 301 26.01 -10.67 -68.98
CA PRO A 301 26.87 -10.38 -67.84
C PRO A 301 27.14 -8.83 -67.66
N PRO A 302 28.33 -8.31 -67.26
CA PRO A 302 28.47 -7.48 -66.06
C PRO A 302 28.94 -6.02 -66.33
N HIS A 303 28.84 -5.14 -65.34
CA HIS A 303 29.64 -3.90 -65.32
C HIS A 303 30.12 -3.53 -63.92
N ALA A 304 31.42 -3.21 -63.88
CA ALA A 304 32.21 -2.79 -62.74
C ALA A 304 32.09 -1.29 -62.43
N ALA A 305 32.32 -0.92 -61.17
CA ALA A 305 32.98 0.29 -60.67
C ALA A 305 33.02 0.16 -59.12
N ASP A 306 34.20 0.12 -58.48
CA ASP A 306 34.95 1.29 -57.98
C ASP A 306 34.04 2.27 -57.19
N GLY A 307 34.27 2.62 -55.93
CA GLY A 307 35.36 2.37 -55.01
C GLY A 307 35.14 3.15 -53.70
N ASP A 308 36.17 3.12 -52.85
CA ASP A 308 36.50 4.03 -51.75
C ASP A 308 35.84 3.90 -50.36
N ARG A 309 36.68 3.39 -49.44
CA ARG A 309 37.11 3.96 -48.15
C ARG A 309 36.06 4.40 -47.12
N ALA A 310 36.11 3.75 -45.95
CA ALA A 310 36.81 4.30 -44.77
C ALA A 310 36.88 3.24 -43.65
N GLY A 311 38.10 2.90 -43.24
CA GLY A 311 38.36 2.14 -42.03
C GLY A 311 38.43 3.07 -40.80
N GLY A 312 38.19 2.50 -39.62
CA GLY A 312 38.52 3.17 -38.36
C GLY A 312 37.85 2.56 -37.13
N ASN A 313 38.67 1.91 -36.31
CA ASN A 313 38.46 1.45 -34.92
C ASN A 313 37.45 0.31 -34.68
N GLY A 314 37.81 -0.80 -34.05
CA GLY A 314 38.84 -0.97 -33.01
C GLY A 314 38.15 -0.99 -31.64
N GLY A 315 37.45 -2.09 -31.34
CA GLY A 315 36.79 -2.33 -30.05
C GLY A 315 37.18 -3.71 -29.53
N GLY A 316 38.21 -3.77 -28.69
CA GLY A 316 38.43 -4.92 -27.83
C GLY A 316 37.40 -4.91 -26.69
N PRO A 317 36.90 -6.06 -26.23
CA PRO A 317 36.02 -6.08 -25.07
C PRO A 317 36.84 -5.91 -23.79
N ALA A 318 36.47 -4.89 -23.01
CA ALA A 318 36.94 -4.68 -21.66
C ALA A 318 36.38 -5.78 -20.73
N GLU A 319 37.28 -6.38 -19.97
CA GLU A 319 36.97 -7.25 -18.84
C GLU A 319 36.17 -6.50 -17.77
N VAL A 320 35.11 -7.12 -17.27
CA VAL A 320 34.37 -6.70 -16.07
C VAL A 320 34.25 -7.93 -15.15
N PRO A 321 34.52 -7.80 -13.84
CA PRO A 321 34.94 -8.92 -13.01
C PRO A 321 33.77 -9.77 -12.50
N ALA A 322 34.02 -11.07 -12.36
CA ALA A 322 33.10 -12.02 -11.74
C ALA A 322 33.01 -11.77 -10.22
N CYS A 323 31.83 -11.35 -9.76
CA CYS A 323 31.45 -11.41 -8.35
C CYS A 323 31.02 -12.84 -7.98
N ASN A 324 31.75 -13.42 -7.02
CA ASN A 324 31.56 -14.75 -6.49
C ASN A 324 30.67 -14.69 -5.23
N PRO A 325 29.53 -15.40 -5.13
CA PRO A 325 28.82 -15.51 -3.87
C PRO A 325 29.33 -16.71 -3.05
N VAL A 326 29.95 -16.38 -1.92
CA VAL A 326 30.35 -17.27 -0.84
C VAL A 326 29.13 -18.07 -0.34
N ARG A 327 29.18 -19.40 -0.46
CA ARG A 327 28.28 -20.33 0.26
C ARG A 327 28.84 -20.56 1.65
N GLN A 328 28.08 -20.18 2.69
CA GLN A 328 28.34 -20.62 4.06
C GLN A 328 27.58 -21.93 4.32
N SER A 329 28.33 -22.97 4.68
CA SER A 329 27.85 -24.24 5.22
C SER A 329 27.30 -24.06 6.65
N PRO A 330 26.33 -24.88 7.09
CA PRO A 330 25.86 -24.84 8.48
C PRO A 330 26.80 -25.64 9.38
N GLU A 331 27.25 -25.02 10.47
CA GLU A 331 27.98 -25.66 11.55
C GLU A 331 27.07 -26.56 12.41
N LYS A 332 27.63 -27.73 12.74
CA LYS A 332 27.21 -28.63 13.80
C LYS A 332 27.16 -27.91 15.15
N VAL A 333 26.13 -28.17 15.96
CA VAL A 333 26.21 -27.97 17.41
C VAL A 333 25.92 -29.28 18.13
N GLU A 334 26.87 -29.63 18.99
CA GLU A 334 26.95 -30.76 19.90
C GLU A 334 25.74 -30.94 20.82
N GLN A 335 25.49 -32.19 21.17
CA GLN A 335 24.59 -32.61 22.24
C GLN A 335 25.37 -32.94 23.52
N ALA A 336 24.63 -32.78 24.64
CA ALA A 336 24.68 -33.50 25.93
C ALA A 336 25.29 -32.75 27.15
N PRO A 337 24.98 -33.14 28.40
CA PRO A 337 23.64 -33.38 28.99
C PRO A 337 23.48 -32.85 30.45
N SER A 338 22.39 -33.25 31.14
CA SER A 338 22.20 -33.38 32.62
C SER A 338 21.91 -32.09 33.43
N THR A 339 21.15 -32.02 34.54
CA THR A 339 20.32 -32.95 35.34
C THR A 339 19.39 -32.13 36.27
N VAL A 340 18.24 -32.71 36.58
CA VAL A 340 17.34 -32.60 37.76
C VAL A 340 17.89 -31.93 39.04
N VAL A 341 17.11 -31.04 39.69
CA VAL A 341 16.83 -31.05 41.16
C VAL A 341 15.46 -30.41 41.46
N SER A 342 14.64 -31.13 42.22
CA SER A 342 13.37 -30.75 42.85
C SER A 342 13.55 -30.03 44.20
N GLY A 343 12.52 -29.27 44.61
CA GLY A 343 12.19 -28.95 46.02
C GLY A 343 12.32 -27.48 46.39
N LEU A 344 11.59 -26.88 47.33
CA LEU A 344 10.51 -27.29 48.23
C LEU A 344 10.01 -25.98 48.91
N ARG A 345 8.69 -25.89 49.13
CA ARG A 345 7.94 -25.19 50.21
C ARG A 345 8.39 -23.82 50.77
N GLY A 346 7.40 -22.92 50.81
CA GLY A 346 6.88 -22.37 52.08
C GLY A 346 7.17 -20.88 52.36
N GLY A 347 6.11 -20.10 52.57
CA GLY A 347 6.21 -18.79 53.23
C GLY A 347 5.12 -17.78 52.87
N THR A 348 4.00 -17.81 53.59
CA THR A 348 3.19 -16.62 53.93
C THR A 348 3.38 -16.35 55.43
N PRO A 349 2.94 -15.21 56.03
CA PRO A 349 2.52 -13.92 55.47
C PRO A 349 3.19 -12.71 56.17
N ALA A 350 3.11 -11.50 55.62
CA ALA A 350 3.18 -10.27 56.45
C ALA A 350 2.45 -9.12 55.77
N ALA A 351 1.38 -8.66 56.42
CA ALA A 351 0.64 -7.47 56.09
C ALA A 351 1.42 -6.22 56.49
N GLN A 352 1.52 -5.24 55.60
CA GLN A 352 1.62 -3.83 55.96
C GLN A 352 0.67 -3.04 55.08
N GLN A 353 -0.41 -2.54 55.70
CA GLN A 353 -1.20 -1.45 55.18
C GLN A 353 -0.36 -0.18 55.22
N THR A 354 -0.29 0.57 54.13
CA THR A 354 -0.11 2.03 54.19
C THR A 354 -0.66 2.68 52.93
N THR A 355 -1.60 3.61 53.17
CA THR A 355 -1.96 4.78 52.38
C THR A 355 -2.53 4.58 50.97
N ARG A 356 -3.86 4.64 50.90
CA ARG A 356 -4.61 5.04 49.71
C ARG A 356 -4.27 6.51 49.37
N SER A 357 -3.62 6.71 48.24
CA SER A 357 -3.63 7.97 47.50
C SER A 357 -4.51 7.77 46.27
N SER A 358 -5.67 8.41 46.30
CA SER A 358 -6.66 8.49 45.24
C SER A 358 -6.10 9.18 44.01
N GLY A 359 -6.06 8.46 42.89
CA GLY A 359 -5.72 8.98 41.58
C GLY A 359 -5.16 7.91 40.66
N ASP A 360 -5.92 6.85 40.35
CA ASP A 360 -5.56 5.98 39.24
C ASP A 360 -6.78 5.29 38.61
N SER A 361 -6.83 5.28 37.29
CA SER A 361 -7.83 4.61 36.46
C SER A 361 -7.22 4.41 35.06
N PRO A 362 -7.44 3.24 34.43
CA PRO A 362 -6.78 2.00 34.76
C PRO A 362 -5.74 1.62 33.69
N GLY A 363 -4.65 0.95 34.11
CA GLY A 363 -3.82 0.15 33.21
C GLY A 363 -4.60 -1.03 32.60
N PRO A 364 -3.98 -1.86 31.73
CA PRO A 364 -4.66 -2.97 31.07
C PRO A 364 -5.40 -3.81 32.13
N ALA A 365 -6.72 -3.89 31.99
CA ALA A 365 -7.54 -4.68 32.89
C ALA A 365 -7.07 -6.14 32.77
N ALA A 366 -6.63 -6.73 33.89
CA ALA A 366 -6.43 -8.17 33.95
C ALA A 366 -7.73 -8.83 33.50
N ALA A 367 -7.63 -9.74 32.51
CA ALA A 367 -8.78 -10.38 31.89
C ALA A 367 -9.74 -10.89 32.99
N PRO A 368 -11.05 -10.58 32.91
CA PRO A 368 -12.00 -11.08 33.89
C PRO A 368 -11.99 -12.61 33.91
N ASP A 369 -12.08 -13.20 35.11
CA ASP A 369 -12.08 -14.65 35.34
C ASP A 369 -13.06 -15.37 34.39
N GLY A 370 -12.51 -16.07 33.39
CA GLY A 370 -13.28 -16.99 32.52
C GLY A 370 -12.85 -17.10 31.06
N LEU A 371 -12.12 -16.12 30.49
CA LEU A 371 -11.72 -16.16 29.08
C LEU A 371 -10.19 -16.21 28.93
N SER A 372 -9.64 -17.42 28.82
CA SER A 372 -8.21 -17.62 28.60
C SER A 372 -7.81 -17.31 27.15
N GLU A 373 -6.64 -16.72 26.95
CA GLU A 373 -6.05 -16.51 25.61
C GLU A 373 -5.94 -17.84 24.83
N THR A 374 -5.75 -18.96 25.52
CA THR A 374 -5.75 -20.30 24.92
C THR A 374 -7.09 -20.66 24.26
N ALA A 375 -8.22 -20.29 24.88
CA ALA A 375 -9.54 -20.51 24.30
C ALA A 375 -9.76 -19.62 23.05
N LEU A 376 -9.26 -18.38 23.09
CA LEU A 376 -9.34 -17.44 21.97
C LEU A 376 -8.53 -17.96 20.78
N LEU A 377 -7.29 -18.39 21.00
CA LEU A 377 -6.44 -18.96 19.96
C LEU A 377 -7.04 -20.23 19.36
N ALA A 378 -7.66 -21.09 20.18
CA ALA A 378 -8.34 -22.28 19.68
C ALA A 378 -9.57 -21.92 18.82
N ALA A 379 -10.34 -20.89 19.19
CA ALA A 379 -11.46 -20.40 18.38
C ALA A 379 -10.98 -19.77 17.05
N ILE A 380 -9.84 -19.08 17.06
CA ILE A 380 -9.20 -18.54 15.86
C ILE A 380 -8.78 -19.66 14.91
N GLN A 381 -8.15 -20.72 15.42
CA GLN A 381 -7.74 -21.88 14.62
C GLN A 381 -8.93 -22.61 13.97
N ARG A 382 -10.08 -22.66 14.67
CA ARG A 382 -11.34 -23.22 14.11
C ARG A 382 -12.02 -22.29 13.09
N GLY A 383 -11.57 -21.04 12.96
CA GLY A 383 -12.18 -20.05 12.06
C GLY A 383 -13.55 -19.51 12.52
N ASP A 384 -13.92 -19.70 13.79
CA ASP A 384 -15.22 -19.30 14.31
C ASP A 384 -15.24 -17.79 14.64
N ARG A 385 -15.63 -16.99 13.64
CA ARG A 385 -15.68 -15.53 13.75
C ARG A 385 -16.65 -15.05 14.83
N THR A 386 -17.78 -15.74 15.00
CA THR A 386 -18.83 -15.32 15.92
C THR A 386 -18.40 -15.55 17.37
N ALA A 387 -17.81 -16.72 17.66
CA ALA A 387 -17.22 -16.99 18.96
C ALA A 387 -16.09 -16.01 19.29
N VAL A 388 -15.16 -15.78 18.35
CA VAL A 388 -14.02 -14.87 18.55
C VAL A 388 -14.47 -13.43 18.80
N ALA A 389 -15.46 -12.93 18.05
CA ALA A 389 -16.00 -11.59 18.27
C ALA A 389 -16.69 -11.45 19.63
N THR A 390 -17.42 -12.48 20.06
CA THR A 390 -18.09 -12.51 21.37
C THR A 390 -17.08 -12.53 22.51
N MET A 391 -16.07 -13.39 22.42
CA MET A 391 -14.99 -13.47 23.40
C MET A 391 -14.23 -12.15 23.51
N LEU A 392 -13.94 -11.50 22.38
CA LEU A 392 -13.24 -10.22 22.35
C LEU A 392 -14.10 -9.08 22.92
N ALA A 393 -15.40 -9.04 22.62
CA ALA A 393 -16.32 -8.04 23.16
C ALA A 393 -16.45 -8.15 24.69
N THR A 394 -16.60 -9.37 25.19
CA THR A 394 -16.68 -9.66 26.63
C THR A 394 -15.36 -9.32 27.33
N ALA A 395 -14.22 -9.76 26.80
CA ALA A 395 -12.92 -9.52 27.43
C ALA A 395 -12.51 -8.04 27.42
N ALA A 396 -12.81 -7.30 26.34
CA ALA A 396 -12.53 -5.85 26.27
C ALA A 396 -13.59 -4.99 26.99
N ALA A 397 -14.66 -5.60 27.52
CA ALA A 397 -15.82 -4.91 28.10
C ALA A 397 -16.38 -3.81 27.17
N VAL A 398 -16.64 -4.16 25.91
CA VAL A 398 -17.24 -3.28 24.89
C VAL A 398 -18.46 -3.92 24.25
N PRO A 399 -19.44 -3.14 23.73
CA PRO A 399 -20.56 -3.69 22.98
C PRO A 399 -20.09 -4.50 21.76
N ALA A 400 -20.79 -5.59 21.43
CA ALA A 400 -20.48 -6.41 20.25
C ALA A 400 -20.48 -5.61 18.94
N ALA A 401 -21.28 -4.53 18.87
CA ALA A 401 -21.30 -3.59 17.74
C ALA A 401 -19.94 -2.92 17.49
N VAL A 402 -19.14 -2.64 18.53
CA VAL A 402 -17.80 -2.04 18.42
C VAL A 402 -16.83 -3.00 17.76
N VAL A 403 -16.85 -4.28 18.16
CA VAL A 403 -16.03 -5.34 17.56
C VAL A 403 -16.46 -5.60 16.12
N HIS A 404 -17.77 -5.64 15.87
CA HIS A 404 -18.30 -5.81 14.52
C HIS A 404 -17.88 -4.66 13.61
N ARG A 405 -17.97 -3.41 14.10
CA ARG A 405 -17.52 -2.22 13.36
C ARG A 405 -16.03 -2.26 13.05
N ALA A 406 -15.18 -2.66 14.00
CA ALA A 406 -13.74 -2.84 13.77
C ALA A 406 -13.44 -3.87 12.67
N ALA A 407 -14.20 -4.98 12.66
CA ALA A 407 -14.09 -6.02 11.63
C ALA A 407 -14.59 -5.54 10.26
N THR A 408 -15.73 -4.85 10.20
CA THR A 408 -16.32 -4.30 8.97
C THR A 408 -15.41 -3.26 8.34
N LEU A 409 -14.78 -2.41 9.14
CA LEU A 409 -13.79 -1.43 8.70
C LEU A 409 -12.43 -2.06 8.32
N ARG A 410 -12.26 -3.38 8.53
CA ARG A 410 -10.98 -4.10 8.33
C ARG A 410 -9.79 -3.40 8.99
N SER A 411 -10.01 -2.74 10.13
CA SER A 411 -9.00 -1.90 10.76
C SER A 411 -8.08 -2.74 11.65
N GLY A 412 -6.84 -2.95 11.19
CA GLY A 412 -5.82 -3.65 11.97
C GLY A 412 -5.54 -2.94 13.29
N LYS A 413 -5.46 -1.61 13.28
CA LYS A 413 -5.25 -0.78 14.48
C LYS A 413 -6.37 -0.93 15.51
N ALA A 414 -7.62 -0.97 15.04
CA ALA A 414 -8.79 -1.18 15.90
C ALA A 414 -8.76 -2.55 16.59
N LEU A 415 -8.50 -3.61 15.83
CA LEU A 415 -8.45 -4.99 16.34
C LEU A 415 -7.28 -5.19 17.31
N VAL A 416 -6.13 -4.58 17.05
CA VAL A 416 -4.97 -4.56 17.95
C VAL A 416 -5.30 -3.83 19.25
N SER A 417 -5.98 -2.70 19.17
CA SER A 417 -6.37 -1.91 20.35
C SER A 417 -7.42 -2.63 21.21
N LEU A 418 -8.34 -3.36 20.59
CA LEU A 418 -9.30 -4.24 21.28
C LEU A 418 -8.60 -5.40 21.98
N ALA A 419 -7.61 -6.02 21.34
CA ALA A 419 -6.81 -7.09 21.94
C ALA A 419 -6.02 -6.61 23.16
N TRP A 420 -5.41 -5.42 23.05
CA TRP A 420 -4.71 -4.76 24.17
C TRP A 420 -5.65 -4.47 25.34
N ARG A 421 -6.84 -3.90 25.08
CA ARG A 421 -7.85 -3.63 26.11
C ARG A 421 -8.37 -4.90 26.78
N ALA A 422 -8.48 -5.99 26.01
CA ALA A 422 -8.88 -7.30 26.50
C ALA A 422 -7.78 -8.05 27.28
N GLY A 423 -6.56 -7.48 27.38
CA GLY A 423 -5.44 -8.10 28.07
C GLY A 423 -4.82 -9.29 27.33
N PHE A 424 -5.10 -9.46 26.04
CA PHE A 424 -4.50 -10.51 25.22
C PHE A 424 -3.10 -10.11 24.73
N SER A 425 -2.27 -11.09 24.36
CA SER A 425 -0.96 -10.82 23.78
C SER A 425 -1.04 -10.22 22.36
N GLY A 426 0.05 -9.55 21.95
CA GLY A 426 0.21 -9.10 20.56
C GLY A 426 0.22 -10.25 19.54
N GLN A 427 0.49 -11.49 19.98
CA GLN A 427 0.41 -12.68 19.13
C GLN A 427 -1.04 -13.08 18.85
N ALA A 428 -1.92 -13.01 19.85
CA ALA A 428 -3.36 -13.20 19.65
C ALA A 428 -3.94 -12.12 18.72
N ALA A 429 -3.44 -10.88 18.80
CA ALA A 429 -3.86 -9.78 17.94
C ALA A 429 -3.60 -10.03 16.44
N ILE A 430 -2.58 -10.82 16.07
CA ILE A 430 -2.35 -11.25 14.67
C ILE A 430 -3.54 -12.08 14.17
N GLY A 431 -3.95 -13.07 14.96
CA GLY A 431 -5.06 -13.96 14.60
C GLY A 431 -6.39 -13.22 14.47
N LEU A 432 -6.63 -12.23 15.34
CA LEU A 432 -7.81 -11.37 15.27
C LEU A 432 -7.85 -10.54 13.98
N GLN A 433 -6.72 -9.96 13.57
CA GLN A 433 -6.58 -9.18 12.33
C GLN A 433 -6.86 -10.01 11.07
N LEU A 434 -6.33 -11.23 11.03
CA LEU A 434 -6.54 -12.16 9.91
C LEU A 434 -7.98 -12.68 9.86
N LEU A 435 -8.54 -13.09 11.00
CA LEU A 435 -9.83 -13.78 11.04
C LEU A 435 -11.03 -12.82 10.99
N LEU A 436 -11.03 -11.79 11.84
CA LEU A 436 -12.11 -10.80 11.93
C LEU A 436 -11.94 -9.70 10.89
N GLY A 437 -10.73 -9.13 10.79
CA GLY A 437 -10.43 -8.04 9.85
C GLY A 437 -10.24 -8.49 8.40
N ARG A 438 -10.06 -9.80 8.16
CA ARG A 438 -9.77 -10.36 6.81
C ARG A 438 -8.60 -9.65 6.12
N LEU A 439 -7.61 -9.25 6.91
CA LEU A 439 -6.41 -8.57 6.42
C LEU A 439 -5.48 -9.58 5.73
N ALA A 440 -4.78 -9.13 4.69
CA ALA A 440 -3.72 -9.93 4.10
C ALA A 440 -2.52 -9.99 5.05
N PRO A 441 -1.69 -11.07 5.03
CA PRO A 441 -0.54 -11.19 5.93
C PRO A 441 0.48 -10.04 5.88
N ALA A 442 0.49 -9.26 4.80
CA ALA A 442 1.33 -8.09 4.62
C ALA A 442 0.80 -6.85 5.37
N ASP A 443 -0.51 -6.74 5.58
CA ASP A 443 -1.18 -5.59 6.21
C ASP A 443 -1.39 -5.77 7.73
N VAL A 444 -1.04 -6.95 8.24
CA VAL A 444 -1.16 -7.27 9.67
C VAL A 444 -0.09 -6.54 10.47
N LEU A 445 -0.55 -5.82 11.49
CA LEU A 445 0.34 -5.21 12.48
C LEU A 445 0.89 -6.29 13.41
N ARG A 446 2.22 -6.43 13.40
CA ARG A 446 2.95 -7.44 14.17
C ARG A 446 3.46 -6.84 15.48
N PRO A 447 3.52 -7.63 16.57
CA PRO A 447 4.10 -7.19 17.83
C PRO A 447 5.59 -6.84 17.70
N LEU A 448 6.05 -5.93 18.55
CA LEU A 448 7.46 -5.52 18.65
C LEU A 448 8.32 -6.67 19.19
N LYS A 449 9.63 -6.62 18.92
CA LYS A 449 10.60 -7.54 19.52
C LYS A 449 10.52 -7.43 21.05
N GLY A 450 10.04 -8.47 21.73
CA GLY A 450 9.71 -8.46 23.16
C GLY A 450 8.22 -8.65 23.50
N GLY A 451 7.35 -8.84 22.50
CA GLY A 451 5.93 -9.17 22.70
C GLY A 451 5.02 -7.97 22.95
N GLY A 452 5.56 -6.75 22.90
CA GLY A 452 4.81 -5.50 23.02
C GLY A 452 3.94 -5.20 21.79
N PHE A 453 2.93 -4.37 22.00
CA PHE A 453 2.03 -3.92 20.93
C PHE A 453 2.71 -2.92 19.98
N PRO A 454 2.36 -2.90 18.68
CA PRO A 454 2.96 -1.99 17.69
C PRO A 454 2.44 -0.54 17.78
N LEU A 455 1.47 -0.28 18.65
CA LEU A 455 0.85 1.02 18.86
C LEU A 455 1.14 1.52 20.27
N THR A 456 1.21 2.84 20.43
CA THR A 456 1.34 3.44 21.76
C THR A 456 0.04 3.29 22.56
N PRO A 457 0.08 3.25 23.91
CA PRO A 457 -1.13 3.18 24.73
C PRO A 457 -2.11 4.33 24.51
N GLU A 458 -1.62 5.51 24.11
CA GLU A 458 -2.45 6.68 23.78
C GLU A 458 -3.19 6.47 22.45
N GLU A 459 -2.49 6.00 21.42
CA GLU A 459 -3.10 5.64 20.14
C GLU A 459 -4.14 4.54 20.29
N MET A 460 -3.87 3.51 21.10
CA MET A 460 -4.82 2.41 21.31
C MET A 460 -6.09 2.88 22.02
N ARG A 461 -5.96 3.74 23.03
CA ARG A 461 -7.12 4.38 23.70
C ARG A 461 -7.94 5.18 22.71
N TRP A 462 -7.29 6.00 21.89
CA TRP A 462 -7.94 6.80 20.87
C TRP A 462 -8.73 5.95 19.86
N GLN A 463 -8.17 4.82 19.40
CA GLN A 463 -8.87 3.92 18.48
C GLN A 463 -10.16 3.35 19.09
N LEU A 464 -10.13 3.04 20.40
CA LEU A 464 -11.29 2.52 21.11
C LEU A 464 -12.39 3.56 21.25
N ASP A 465 -12.02 4.80 21.57
CA ASP A 465 -12.96 5.92 21.67
C ASP A 465 -13.60 6.23 20.31
N PHE A 466 -12.81 6.18 19.24
CA PHE A 466 -13.31 6.35 17.86
C PHE A 466 -14.35 5.29 17.47
N LEU A 467 -14.11 4.02 17.83
CA LEU A 467 -15.04 2.92 17.51
C LEU A 467 -16.33 3.00 18.35
N ALA A 468 -16.23 3.50 19.59
CA ALA A 468 -17.35 3.65 20.52
C ALA A 468 -18.24 4.85 20.19
N ALA A 469 -17.74 5.85 19.45
CA ALA A 469 -18.56 6.97 19.00
C ALA A 469 -19.71 6.49 18.10
N PRO A 470 -20.97 6.92 18.30
CA PRO A 470 -22.10 6.45 17.50
C PRO A 470 -21.86 6.72 16.00
N ALA A 471 -22.20 5.76 15.15
CA ALA A 471 -22.18 5.95 13.70
C ALA A 471 -23.16 7.08 13.36
N ARG A 472 -22.67 8.11 12.65
CA ARG A 472 -23.53 9.18 12.15
C ARG A 472 -24.48 8.60 11.10
N PRO A 473 -25.77 8.97 11.11
CA PRO A 473 -26.77 8.49 10.16
C PRO A 473 -26.44 8.86 8.72
#